data_AF-A0A821IV53-F1
#
_entry.id   AF-A0A821IV53-F1
#
_cell.length_a   1.000
_cell.length_b   1.000
_cell.length_c   1.000
_cell.angle_alpha   90.00
_cell.angle_beta   90.00
_cell.angle_gamma   90.00
#
_symmetry.space_group_name_H-M   'P 1'
#
loop_
_entity.id
_entity.type
_entity.pdbx_description
1 polymer ?
#
loop_
_entity_poly.entity_id
_entity_poly.type
_entity_poly.pdbx_seq_one_letter_code
_entity_poly.pdbx_strand_id
1 'polypeptide(L)'
;ACALQTTKYREESRTLIKRCVNATNDDVVIFTGSGGTAAINKLVDALQLKDETVRRKNVVFISTFEHHSNILPWKETGVEVIRIPNNKQGLMDDNFLTAQLKKYHDEGKKRIICTFNAASNVTGIRTDVDNISTLVHQYCGLIFWDYAAAAPYVKIDMNPSEIASKDAVFISTHKFVGGPGAPGILIAKKKLFTNEVPSDCGGGTVNFVTRTQTEYVKDIETREEGGTPNILGSIRAGLVFHLKESVGCHTIETREDALVEKFFARFRNHLTLFVLGPSTVARLGIF
;
A
#
# COMPACT_ATOMS: atom_id res chain seq x y z
N ALA A 1 24.86 -7.00 24.55
CA ALA A 1 25.52 -6.28 23.44
C ALA A 1 24.91 -6.63 22.08
N CYS A 2 24.89 -7.91 21.64
CA CYS A 2 24.43 -8.29 20.29
C CYS A 2 22.94 -8.04 20.02
N ALA A 3 22.03 -8.40 20.94
CA ALA A 3 20.59 -8.22 20.74
C ALA A 3 20.21 -6.72 20.56
N LEU A 4 20.80 -5.84 21.37
CA LEU A 4 20.61 -4.40 21.24
C LEU A 4 21.10 -3.88 19.89
N GLN A 5 22.25 -4.37 19.40
CA GLN A 5 22.78 -3.97 18.11
C GLN A 5 21.87 -4.40 16.95
N THR A 6 21.34 -5.63 16.99
CA THR A 6 20.41 -6.11 15.96
C THR A 6 19.09 -5.32 15.95
N THR A 7 18.61 -4.89 17.12
CA THR A 7 17.46 -3.97 17.20
C THR A 7 17.78 -2.62 16.55
N LYS A 8 18.97 -2.06 16.80
CA LYS A 8 19.37 -0.80 16.15
C LYS A 8 19.40 -0.90 14.63
N TYR A 9 19.99 -1.95 14.06
CA TYR A 9 19.98 -2.15 12.60
C TYR A 9 18.58 -2.25 12.00
N ARG A 10 17.66 -2.85 12.75
CA ARG A 10 16.26 -2.91 12.34
C ARG A 10 15.59 -1.54 12.33
N GLU A 11 15.80 -0.73 13.35
CA GLU A 11 15.25 0.62 13.41
C GLU A 11 15.93 1.60 12.43
N GLU A 12 17.23 1.41 12.15
CA GLU A 12 17.93 2.08 11.05
C GLU A 12 17.28 1.73 9.70
N SER A 13 16.94 0.46 9.49
CA SER A 13 16.25 0.01 8.28
C SER A 13 14.86 0.63 8.13
N ARG A 14 14.14 0.78 9.25
CA ARG A 14 12.85 1.50 9.27
C ARG A 14 13.02 2.98 8.93
N THR A 15 14.00 3.64 9.53
CA THR A 15 14.32 5.05 9.28
C THR A 15 14.70 5.29 7.81
N LEU A 16 15.47 4.37 7.25
CA LEU A 16 15.87 4.36 5.85
C LEU A 16 14.65 4.24 4.92
N ILE A 17 13.72 3.32 5.20
CA ILE A 17 12.46 3.20 4.47
C ILE A 17 11.65 4.50 4.58
N LYS A 18 11.50 5.06 5.80
CA LYS A 18 10.79 6.34 6.02
C LYS A 18 11.36 7.45 5.14
N ARG A 19 12.68 7.57 5.06
CA ARG A 19 13.34 8.55 4.19
C ARG A 19 13.06 8.30 2.71
N CYS A 20 13.21 7.07 2.23
CA CYS A 20 13.02 6.71 0.82
C CYS A 20 11.59 6.94 0.32
N VAL A 21 10.60 6.93 1.21
CA VAL A 21 9.18 7.09 0.86
C VAL A 21 8.61 8.44 1.25
N ASN A 22 9.46 9.41 1.65
CA ASN A 22 9.02 10.71 2.14
C ASN A 22 7.98 10.61 3.27
N ALA A 23 8.19 9.70 4.22
CA ALA A 23 7.36 9.56 5.41
C ALA A 23 7.68 10.68 6.42
N THR A 24 6.64 11.16 7.10
CA THR A 24 6.72 12.18 8.15
C THR A 24 6.61 11.54 9.55
N ASN A 25 6.65 12.36 10.60
CA ASN A 25 6.40 11.91 11.96
C ASN A 25 4.96 11.41 12.18
N ASP A 26 4.02 11.76 11.29
CA ASP A 26 2.64 11.28 11.33
C ASP A 26 2.45 9.93 10.64
N ASP A 27 3.52 9.38 10.06
CA ASP A 27 3.53 8.10 9.37
C ASP A 27 4.24 7.05 10.20
N VAL A 28 3.66 5.86 10.25
CA VAL A 28 4.30 4.65 10.74
C VAL A 28 4.70 3.77 9.58
N VAL A 29 5.83 3.09 9.72
CA VAL A 29 6.27 2.01 8.85
C VAL A 29 6.17 0.75 9.70
N ILE A 30 5.43 -0.25 9.25
CA ILE A 30 5.24 -1.52 9.95
C ILE A 30 5.73 -2.65 9.04
N PHE A 31 6.67 -3.43 9.55
CA PHE A 31 7.10 -4.68 8.94
C PHE A 31 6.03 -5.73 9.18
N THR A 32 5.44 -6.20 8.10
CA THR A 32 4.36 -7.18 8.15
C THR A 32 4.89 -8.57 7.76
N GLY A 33 4.03 -9.59 7.81
CA GLY A 33 4.41 -10.94 7.37
C GLY A 33 4.61 -11.03 5.85
N SER A 34 3.83 -11.91 5.22
CA SER A 34 3.99 -12.25 3.81
C SER A 34 3.49 -11.15 2.85
N GLY A 35 4.40 -10.23 2.50
CA GLY A 35 4.22 -9.24 1.43
C GLY A 35 3.08 -8.24 1.67
N GLY A 36 2.60 -7.63 0.58
CA GLY A 36 1.51 -6.65 0.60
C GLY A 36 0.21 -7.23 1.17
N THR A 37 -0.01 -8.54 1.02
CA THR A 37 -1.16 -9.24 1.59
C THR A 37 -1.22 -9.14 3.12
N ALA A 38 -0.11 -9.36 3.82
CA ALA A 38 -0.09 -9.21 5.28
C ALA A 38 -0.26 -7.74 5.70
N ALA A 39 0.28 -6.80 4.92
CA ALA A 39 0.14 -5.36 5.17
C ALA A 39 -1.32 -4.89 5.07
N ILE A 40 -2.05 -5.27 4.03
CA ILE A 40 -3.45 -4.87 3.85
C ILE A 40 -4.39 -5.53 4.87
N ASN A 41 -4.17 -6.80 5.23
CA ASN A 41 -4.96 -7.44 6.28
C ASN A 41 -4.77 -6.73 7.63
N LYS A 42 -3.53 -6.39 7.98
CA LYS A 42 -3.23 -5.59 9.18
C LYS A 42 -3.94 -4.24 9.16
N LEU A 43 -3.95 -3.55 8.01
CA LEU A 43 -4.67 -2.28 7.88
C LEU A 43 -6.18 -2.46 8.09
N VAL A 44 -6.78 -3.48 7.48
CA VAL A 44 -8.21 -3.80 7.66
C VAL A 44 -8.56 -4.12 9.12
N ASP A 45 -7.68 -4.86 9.80
CA ASP A 45 -7.85 -5.17 11.23
C ASP A 45 -7.70 -3.92 12.11
N ALA A 46 -6.74 -3.04 11.82
CA ALA A 46 -6.56 -1.77 12.53
C ALA A 46 -7.78 -0.84 12.39
N LEU A 47 -8.46 -0.88 11.24
CA LEU A 47 -9.72 -0.18 10.99
C LEU A 47 -10.94 -0.83 11.66
N GLN A 48 -10.77 -1.98 12.33
CA GLN A 48 -11.80 -2.71 13.08
C GLN A 48 -13.05 -3.05 12.24
N LEU A 49 -12.90 -3.27 10.94
CA LEU A 49 -14.01 -3.52 10.01
C LEU A 49 -14.73 -4.87 10.23
N LYS A 50 -14.23 -5.73 11.12
CA LYS A 50 -14.94 -6.93 11.57
C LYS A 50 -16.11 -6.59 12.51
N ASP A 51 -16.05 -5.45 13.21
CA ASP A 51 -17.16 -4.94 14.02
C ASP A 51 -18.30 -4.46 13.11
N GLU A 52 -19.51 -4.94 13.37
CA GLU A 52 -20.67 -4.62 12.56
C GLU A 52 -21.04 -3.13 12.56
N THR A 53 -20.90 -2.48 13.71
CA THR A 53 -21.18 -1.05 13.86
C THR A 53 -20.19 -0.23 13.05
N VAL A 54 -18.93 -0.65 13.03
CA VAL A 54 -17.88 0.02 12.24
C VAL A 54 -18.10 -0.25 10.75
N ARG A 55 -18.28 -1.50 10.32
CA ARG A 55 -18.42 -1.83 8.88
C ARG A 55 -19.62 -1.14 8.23
N ARG A 56 -20.75 -1.03 8.93
CA ARG A 56 -21.96 -0.36 8.39
C ARG A 56 -21.76 1.15 8.15
N LYS A 57 -20.79 1.75 8.82
CA LYS A 57 -20.40 3.16 8.69
C LYS A 57 -19.28 3.40 7.67
N ASN A 58 -18.84 2.37 6.95
CA ASN A 58 -17.79 2.50 5.94
C ASN A 58 -18.29 2.00 4.58
N VAL A 59 -17.74 2.57 3.52
CA VAL A 59 -17.88 2.10 2.14
C VAL A 59 -16.50 2.06 1.49
N VAL A 60 -16.20 0.99 0.76
CA VAL A 60 -14.88 0.76 0.14
C VAL A 60 -15.00 0.80 -1.37
N PHE A 61 -14.21 1.65 -2.02
CA PHE A 61 -14.08 1.73 -3.46
C PHE A 61 -12.83 1.01 -3.93
N ILE A 62 -12.98 0.12 -4.91
CA ILE A 62 -11.90 -0.65 -5.53
C ILE A 62 -11.92 -0.45 -7.05
N SER A 63 -10.76 -0.53 -7.71
CA SER A 63 -10.73 -0.49 -9.17
C SER A 63 -11.18 -1.82 -9.79
N THR A 64 -11.33 -1.85 -11.12
CA THR A 64 -11.69 -3.08 -11.83
C THR A 64 -10.61 -4.16 -11.72
N PHE A 65 -9.32 -3.79 -11.76
CA PHE A 65 -8.21 -4.72 -11.84
C PHE A 65 -7.32 -4.72 -10.59
N GLU A 66 -7.93 -4.87 -9.42
CA GLU A 66 -7.19 -5.06 -8.18
C GLU A 66 -6.66 -6.50 -8.06
N HIS A 67 -5.44 -6.64 -7.53
CA HIS A 67 -4.93 -7.94 -7.13
C HIS A 67 -5.81 -8.53 -6.02
N HIS A 68 -5.96 -9.86 -5.95
CA HIS A 68 -6.85 -10.48 -4.97
C HIS A 68 -6.52 -10.11 -3.52
N SER A 69 -5.25 -9.84 -3.21
CA SER A 69 -4.85 -9.33 -1.89
C SER A 69 -5.49 -7.99 -1.54
N ASN A 70 -5.84 -7.15 -2.53
CA ASN A 70 -6.53 -5.88 -2.33
C ASN A 70 -8.04 -5.95 -2.63
N ILE A 71 -8.63 -7.16 -2.68
CA ILE A 71 -10.07 -7.36 -2.83
C ILE A 71 -10.62 -8.17 -1.66
N LEU A 72 -10.03 -9.34 -1.41
CA LEU A 72 -10.56 -10.32 -0.49
C LEU A 72 -10.62 -9.81 0.96
N PRO A 73 -9.59 -9.14 1.51
CA PRO A 73 -9.65 -8.64 2.90
C PRO A 73 -10.84 -7.72 3.15
N TRP A 74 -11.18 -6.87 2.17
CA TRP A 74 -12.34 -5.99 2.25
C TRP A 74 -13.65 -6.78 2.17
N LYS A 75 -13.78 -7.68 1.19
CA LYS A 75 -14.99 -8.49 1.00
C LYS A 75 -15.31 -9.36 2.21
N GLU A 76 -14.31 -10.00 2.80
CA GLU A 76 -14.48 -10.90 3.95
C GLU A 76 -14.93 -10.15 5.22
N THR A 77 -14.77 -8.82 5.29
CA THR A 77 -15.34 -8.02 6.39
C THR A 77 -16.86 -7.82 6.28
N GLY A 78 -17.42 -8.01 5.08
CA GLY A 78 -18.82 -7.69 4.78
C GLY A 78 -19.11 -6.18 4.64
N VAL A 79 -18.09 -5.33 4.58
CA VAL A 79 -18.26 -3.90 4.25
C VAL A 79 -18.85 -3.74 2.83
N GLU A 80 -19.59 -2.66 2.60
CA GLU A 80 -20.05 -2.34 1.24
C GLU A 80 -18.84 -2.06 0.35
N VAL A 81 -18.72 -2.79 -0.77
CA VAL A 81 -17.65 -2.63 -1.74
C VAL A 81 -18.23 -2.20 -3.08
N ILE A 82 -17.76 -1.06 -3.59
CA ILE A 82 -18.14 -0.50 -4.89
C ILE A 82 -16.96 -0.61 -5.84
N ARG A 83 -17.21 -1.21 -7.00
CA ARG A 83 -16.19 -1.35 -8.04
C ARG A 83 -16.30 -0.21 -9.06
N ILE A 84 -15.22 0.52 -9.25
CA ILE A 84 -15.10 1.56 -10.28
C ILE A 84 -14.86 0.88 -11.63
N PRO A 85 -15.72 1.10 -12.64
CA PRO A 85 -15.53 0.55 -13.97
C PRO A 85 -14.33 1.22 -14.66
N ASN A 86 -13.89 0.62 -15.75
CA ASN A 86 -12.95 1.29 -16.64
C ASN A 86 -13.71 2.14 -17.67
N ASN A 87 -13.09 3.25 -18.07
CA ASN A 87 -13.52 4.07 -19.18
C ASN A 87 -13.24 3.37 -20.54
N LYS A 88 -13.62 4.03 -21.64
CA LYS A 88 -13.43 3.50 -23.01
C LYS A 88 -11.97 3.29 -23.40
N GLN A 89 -11.03 3.91 -22.67
CA GLN A 89 -9.60 3.78 -22.86
C GLN A 89 -9.01 2.63 -22.03
N GLY A 90 -9.81 1.92 -21.24
CA GLY A 90 -9.36 0.83 -20.37
C GLY A 90 -8.65 1.30 -19.10
N LEU A 91 -8.76 2.59 -18.76
CA LEU A 91 -8.28 3.18 -17.51
C LEU A 91 -9.44 3.29 -16.51
N MET A 92 -9.14 3.54 -15.24
CA MET A 92 -10.18 3.81 -14.23
C MET A 92 -11.06 4.99 -14.67
N ASP A 93 -12.38 4.87 -14.48
CA ASP A 93 -13.30 5.95 -14.83
C ASP A 93 -13.39 7.00 -13.71
N ASP A 94 -12.58 8.05 -13.85
CA ASP A 94 -12.51 9.17 -12.89
C ASP A 94 -13.84 9.92 -12.75
N ASN A 95 -14.66 9.98 -13.82
CA ASN A 95 -15.98 10.62 -13.76
C ASN A 95 -16.94 9.79 -12.91
N PHE A 96 -16.92 8.47 -13.09
CA PHE A 96 -17.70 7.56 -12.25
C PHE A 96 -17.25 7.64 -10.79
N LEU A 97 -15.94 7.62 -10.54
CA LEU A 97 -15.38 7.77 -9.19
C LEU A 97 -15.87 9.09 -8.55
N THR A 98 -15.71 10.22 -9.24
CA THR A 98 -16.14 11.53 -8.76
C THR A 98 -17.62 11.57 -8.42
N ALA A 99 -18.47 11.01 -9.28
CA ALA A 99 -19.92 10.95 -9.05
C ALA A 99 -20.28 10.13 -7.80
N GLN A 100 -19.61 8.99 -7.58
CA GLN A 100 -19.82 8.18 -6.38
C GLN A 100 -19.29 8.87 -5.12
N LEU A 101 -18.08 9.44 -5.17
CA LEU A 101 -17.50 10.17 -4.03
C LEU A 101 -18.44 11.29 -3.58
N LYS A 102 -18.92 12.11 -4.53
CA LYS A 102 -19.90 13.17 -4.26
C LYS A 102 -21.17 12.62 -3.62
N LYS A 103 -21.74 11.56 -4.17
CA LYS A 103 -22.95 10.92 -3.62
C LYS A 103 -22.78 10.53 -2.14
N TYR A 104 -21.73 9.77 -1.82
CA TYR A 104 -21.53 9.29 -0.45
C TYR A 104 -21.11 10.42 0.51
N HIS A 105 -20.41 11.43 0.01
CA HIS A 105 -20.08 12.63 0.76
C HIS A 105 -21.35 13.42 1.14
N ASP A 106 -22.21 13.71 0.15
CA ASP A 106 -23.45 14.46 0.34
C ASP A 106 -24.44 13.70 1.26
N GLU A 107 -24.44 12.36 1.21
CA GLU A 107 -25.22 11.54 2.14
C GLU A 107 -24.72 11.62 3.59
N GLY A 108 -23.42 11.79 3.81
CA GLY A 108 -22.80 11.95 5.13
C GLY A 108 -22.92 10.75 6.09
N LYS A 109 -23.40 9.59 5.61
CA LYS A 109 -23.70 8.41 6.44
C LYS A 109 -22.53 7.46 6.62
N LYS A 110 -21.62 7.42 5.65
CA LYS A 110 -20.51 6.45 5.59
C LYS A 110 -19.20 7.17 5.34
N ARG A 111 -18.15 6.73 6.02
CA ARG A 111 -16.77 7.09 5.68
C ARG A 111 -16.39 6.42 4.37
N ILE A 112 -15.86 7.24 3.47
CA ILE A 112 -15.33 6.81 2.17
C ILE A 112 -13.92 6.27 2.37
N ILE A 113 -13.68 5.05 1.88
CA ILE A 113 -12.35 4.45 1.79
C ILE A 113 -12.13 4.06 0.33
N CYS A 114 -11.04 4.51 -0.26
CA CYS A 114 -10.62 4.13 -1.59
C CYS A 114 -9.34 3.30 -1.48
N THR A 115 -9.26 2.19 -2.20
CA THR A 115 -8.06 1.35 -2.24
C THR A 115 -7.79 0.91 -3.67
N PHE A 116 -6.64 1.34 -4.21
CA PHE A 116 -6.30 1.15 -5.61
C PHE A 116 -4.85 0.70 -5.79
N ASN A 117 -4.53 0.06 -6.90
CA ASN A 117 -3.14 -0.22 -7.27
C ASN A 117 -2.47 0.98 -7.93
N ALA A 118 -1.18 1.19 -7.64
CA ALA A 118 -0.37 2.20 -8.30
C ALA A 118 0.03 1.79 -9.72
N ALA A 119 0.09 0.48 -9.98
CA ALA A 119 0.17 -0.09 -11.31
C ALA A 119 -0.40 -1.51 -11.36
N SER A 120 -1.05 -1.86 -12.47
CA SER A 120 -1.62 -3.19 -12.65
C SER A 120 -0.51 -4.25 -12.74
N ASN A 121 -0.65 -5.34 -12.00
CA ASN A 121 0.24 -6.50 -12.11
C ASN A 121 -0.07 -7.39 -13.33
N VAL A 122 -1.07 -7.03 -14.15
CA VAL A 122 -1.44 -7.74 -15.38
C VAL A 122 -1.06 -6.92 -16.60
N THR A 123 -1.44 -5.64 -16.66
CA THR A 123 -1.20 -4.79 -17.84
C THR A 123 -0.04 -3.82 -17.68
N GLY A 124 0.53 -3.70 -16.48
CA GLY A 124 1.56 -2.71 -16.17
C GLY A 124 1.06 -1.26 -16.12
N ILE A 125 -0.19 -0.99 -16.50
CA ILE A 125 -0.74 0.37 -16.59
C ILE A 125 -0.62 1.07 -15.25
N ARG A 126 -0.03 2.27 -15.27
CA ARG A 126 0.15 3.11 -14.08
C ARG A 126 -1.12 3.90 -13.79
N THR A 127 -1.36 4.11 -12.51
CA THR A 127 -2.41 5.01 -12.03
C THR A 127 -1.79 6.33 -11.59
N ASP A 128 -2.49 7.43 -11.86
CA ASP A 128 -2.09 8.76 -11.36
C ASP A 128 -2.43 8.88 -9.87
N VAL A 129 -1.51 8.38 -9.05
CA VAL A 129 -1.71 8.24 -7.61
C VAL A 129 -1.94 9.58 -6.91
N ASP A 130 -1.33 10.66 -7.38
CA ASP A 130 -1.42 11.97 -6.72
C ASP A 130 -2.72 12.69 -7.06
N ASN A 131 -3.14 12.63 -8.32
CA ASN A 131 -4.42 13.20 -8.74
C ASN A 131 -5.60 12.46 -8.10
N ILE A 132 -5.56 11.12 -8.05
CA ILE A 132 -6.63 10.35 -7.39
C ILE A 132 -6.63 10.58 -5.87
N SER A 133 -5.46 10.66 -5.22
CA SER A 133 -5.40 10.99 -3.78
C SER A 133 -6.02 12.36 -3.50
N THR A 134 -5.70 13.35 -4.34
CA THR A 134 -6.29 14.71 -4.26
C THR A 134 -7.80 14.66 -4.40
N LEU A 135 -8.31 13.96 -5.41
CA LEU A 135 -9.75 13.82 -5.66
C LEU A 135 -10.48 13.18 -4.46
N VAL A 136 -9.94 12.10 -3.91
CA VAL A 136 -10.56 11.40 -2.76
C VAL A 136 -10.58 12.29 -1.51
N HIS A 137 -9.50 13.01 -1.25
CA HIS A 137 -9.41 13.92 -0.11
C HIS A 137 -10.34 15.14 -0.21
N GLN A 138 -10.63 15.63 -1.42
CA GLN A 138 -11.63 16.69 -1.62
C GLN A 138 -13.03 16.30 -1.11
N TYR A 139 -13.33 15.00 -1.04
CA TYR A 139 -14.58 14.45 -0.51
C TYR A 139 -14.42 13.86 0.90
N CYS A 140 -13.36 14.22 1.63
CA CYS A 140 -13.05 13.74 2.98
C CYS A 140 -12.91 12.21 3.08
N GLY A 141 -12.56 11.53 1.97
CA GLY A 141 -12.30 10.10 1.95
C GLY A 141 -10.89 9.75 2.44
N LEU A 142 -10.66 8.45 2.65
CA LEU A 142 -9.32 7.89 2.86
C LEU A 142 -8.82 7.20 1.60
N ILE A 143 -7.52 7.26 1.31
CA ILE A 143 -6.91 6.62 0.13
C ILE A 143 -5.74 5.70 0.48
N PHE A 144 -5.85 4.44 0.07
CA PHE A 144 -4.87 3.38 0.27
C PHE A 144 -4.31 2.89 -1.07
N TRP A 145 -3.00 2.65 -1.15
CA TRP A 145 -2.35 2.28 -2.39
C TRP A 145 -1.61 0.94 -2.33
N ASP A 146 -1.98 0.03 -3.23
CA ASP A 146 -1.22 -1.19 -3.53
C ASP A 146 -0.03 -0.84 -4.43
N TYR A 147 1.15 -0.86 -3.83
CA TYR A 147 2.41 -0.64 -4.53
C TYR A 147 3.16 -1.95 -4.80
N ALA A 148 2.55 -3.12 -4.61
CA ALA A 148 3.25 -4.40 -4.75
C ALA A 148 3.94 -4.55 -6.11
N ALA A 149 3.27 -4.24 -7.23
CA ALA A 149 3.87 -4.32 -8.56
C ALA A 149 4.74 -3.10 -8.90
N ALA A 150 4.39 -1.90 -8.39
CA ALA A 150 5.01 -0.64 -8.81
C ALA A 150 6.27 -0.28 -8.00
N ALA A 151 6.30 -0.60 -6.71
CA ALA A 151 7.33 -0.18 -5.76
C ALA A 151 8.79 -0.40 -6.21
N PRO A 152 9.15 -1.50 -6.90
CA PRO A 152 10.52 -1.70 -7.38
C PRO A 152 10.95 -0.68 -8.44
N TYR A 153 9.99 -0.12 -9.19
CA TYR A 153 10.25 0.65 -10.39
C TYR A 153 10.02 2.15 -10.22
N VAL A 154 8.94 2.54 -9.52
CA VAL A 154 8.51 3.95 -9.44
C VAL A 154 8.83 4.59 -8.11
N LYS A 155 8.94 5.92 -8.07
CA LYS A 155 9.02 6.66 -6.80
C LYS A 155 7.77 6.41 -5.94
N ILE A 156 7.98 6.13 -4.66
CA ILE A 156 6.90 6.09 -3.67
C ILE A 156 7.02 7.38 -2.87
N ASP A 157 6.01 8.22 -2.92
CA ASP A 157 5.99 9.49 -2.18
C ASP A 157 4.75 9.49 -1.30
N MET A 158 4.93 9.27 0.01
CA MET A 158 3.83 9.22 0.98
C MET A 158 3.19 10.60 1.17
N ASN A 159 3.96 11.67 0.99
CA ASN A 159 3.56 13.05 1.31
C ASN A 159 4.03 14.06 0.25
N PRO A 160 3.59 13.94 -1.01
CA PRO A 160 3.95 14.89 -2.06
C PRO A 160 3.37 16.29 -1.79
N SER A 161 2.19 16.33 -1.17
CA SER A 161 1.56 17.53 -0.60
C SER A 161 0.54 17.10 0.46
N GLU A 162 -0.04 18.06 1.18
CA GLU A 162 -1.09 17.77 2.16
C GLU A 162 -2.30 17.07 1.52
N ILE A 163 -2.80 17.60 0.39
CA ILE A 163 -3.98 17.09 -0.29
C ILE A 163 -3.71 15.86 -1.17
N ALA A 164 -2.48 15.68 -1.66
CA ALA A 164 -2.09 14.49 -2.44
C ALA A 164 -1.39 13.42 -1.61
N SER A 165 -1.34 13.58 -0.28
CA SER A 165 -0.80 12.58 0.63
C SER A 165 -1.51 11.24 0.48
N LYS A 166 -0.84 10.15 0.88
CA LYS A 166 -1.48 8.83 0.95
C LYS A 166 -1.82 8.56 2.41
N ASP A 167 -2.99 7.97 2.68
CA ASP A 167 -3.30 7.55 4.04
C ASP A 167 -2.61 6.23 4.39
N ALA A 168 -2.50 5.34 3.41
CA ALA A 168 -1.69 4.13 3.53
C ALA A 168 -1.10 3.68 2.20
N VAL A 169 0.07 3.04 2.26
CA VAL A 169 0.77 2.39 1.16
C VAL A 169 1.20 1.00 1.64
N PHE A 170 0.92 -0.04 0.86
CA PHE A 170 1.36 -1.40 1.17
C PHE A 170 2.19 -2.01 0.05
N ILE A 171 3.24 -2.72 0.46
CA ILE A 171 4.35 -3.09 -0.42
C ILE A 171 4.71 -4.56 -0.21
N SER A 172 5.03 -5.23 -1.33
CA SER A 172 5.61 -6.57 -1.34
C SER A 172 7.12 -6.50 -1.59
N THR A 173 7.91 -6.45 -0.52
CA THR A 173 9.36 -6.24 -0.63
C THR A 173 10.07 -7.34 -1.44
N HIS A 174 9.54 -8.57 -1.45
CA HIS A 174 10.11 -9.67 -2.25
C HIS A 174 10.12 -9.42 -3.78
N LYS A 175 9.37 -8.42 -4.27
CA LYS A 175 9.36 -8.04 -5.69
C LYS A 175 10.50 -7.09 -6.08
N PHE A 176 11.23 -6.56 -5.10
CA PHE A 176 12.42 -5.77 -5.37
C PHE A 176 13.64 -6.68 -5.62
N VAL A 177 14.64 -6.14 -6.32
CA VAL A 177 15.95 -6.78 -6.45
C VAL A 177 16.56 -6.96 -5.05
N GLY A 178 16.93 -8.20 -4.70
CA GLY A 178 17.44 -8.54 -3.36
C GLY A 178 16.36 -8.64 -2.27
N GLY A 179 15.09 -8.45 -2.63
CA GLY A 179 13.94 -8.48 -1.75
C GLY A 179 13.49 -9.85 -1.20
N PRO A 180 13.68 -11.00 -1.89
CA PRO A 180 13.21 -12.28 -1.37
C PRO A 180 13.67 -12.56 0.07
N GLY A 181 12.73 -12.99 0.92
CA GLY A 181 12.94 -13.20 2.36
C GLY A 181 12.82 -11.94 3.23
N ALA A 182 12.51 -10.77 2.64
CA ALA A 182 12.11 -9.57 3.38
C ALA A 182 10.58 -9.58 3.68
N PRO A 183 10.15 -8.93 4.78
CA PRO A 183 8.74 -8.79 5.14
C PRO A 183 7.98 -7.92 4.14
N GLY A 184 6.65 -7.99 4.17
CA GLY A 184 5.81 -6.92 3.65
C GLY A 184 6.02 -5.62 4.43
N ILE A 185 5.61 -4.50 3.84
CA ILE A 185 5.68 -3.20 4.50
C ILE A 185 4.31 -2.53 4.38
N LEU A 186 3.79 -2.06 5.51
CA LEU A 186 2.67 -1.12 5.58
C LEU A 186 3.22 0.24 6.02
N ILE A 187 3.01 1.27 5.21
CA ILE A 187 3.28 2.66 5.57
C ILE A 187 1.91 3.30 5.73
N ALA A 188 1.61 3.88 6.89
CA ALA A 188 0.26 4.37 7.16
C ALA A 188 0.27 5.56 8.11
N LYS A 189 -0.73 6.43 7.97
CA LYS A 189 -0.95 7.54 8.89
C LYS A 189 -1.30 6.99 10.28
N LYS A 190 -0.68 7.54 11.32
CA LYS A 190 -0.96 7.20 12.73
C LYS A 190 -2.44 7.26 13.07
N LYS A 191 -3.17 8.22 12.49
CA LYS A 191 -4.62 8.43 12.69
C LYS A 191 -5.49 7.21 12.31
N LEU A 192 -4.96 6.26 11.53
CA LEU A 192 -5.68 5.05 11.12
C LEU A 192 -5.70 3.97 12.21
N PHE A 193 -4.79 4.04 13.18
CA PHE A 193 -4.62 3.03 14.23
C PHE A 193 -5.44 3.39 15.47
N THR A 194 -6.76 3.36 15.34
CA THR A 194 -7.70 3.64 16.45
C THR A 194 -7.99 2.41 17.31
N ASN A 195 -7.46 1.25 16.93
CA ASN A 195 -7.61 0.00 17.66
C ASN A 195 -6.91 0.05 19.02
N GLU A 196 -7.62 -0.36 20.07
CA GLU A 196 -7.06 -0.53 21.41
C GLU A 196 -6.24 -1.81 21.52
N VAL A 197 -6.68 -2.86 20.84
CA VAL A 197 -6.03 -4.17 20.78
C VAL A 197 -5.29 -4.29 19.44
N PRO A 198 -3.98 -4.58 19.42
CA PRO A 198 -3.23 -4.74 18.18
C PRO A 198 -3.71 -5.92 17.35
N SER A 199 -3.51 -5.85 16.04
CA SER A 199 -3.91 -6.95 15.14
C SER A 199 -3.14 -8.24 15.45
N ASP A 200 -1.85 -8.11 15.79
CA ASP A 200 -0.99 -9.22 16.21
C ASP A 200 -0.68 -9.10 17.70
N CYS A 201 -1.53 -9.69 18.55
CA CYS A 201 -1.30 -9.76 19.99
C CYS A 201 -0.20 -10.78 20.31
N GLY A 202 0.83 -10.38 21.06
CA GLY A 202 1.91 -11.28 21.44
C GLY A 202 2.95 -10.64 22.34
N GLY A 203 4.02 -11.38 22.63
CA GLY A 203 5.16 -10.83 23.38
C GLY A 203 5.73 -9.58 22.69
N GLY A 204 6.14 -8.60 23.49
CA GLY A 204 6.71 -7.34 23.00
C GLY A 204 5.72 -6.22 22.69
N THR A 205 4.40 -6.47 22.71
CA THR A 205 3.38 -5.44 22.45
C THR A 205 2.79 -4.80 23.70
N VAL A 206 3.17 -5.26 24.89
CA VAL A 206 2.57 -4.90 26.19
C VAL A 206 3.55 -4.18 27.12
N ASN A 207 3.07 -3.17 27.84
CA ASN A 207 3.77 -2.56 28.97
C ASN A 207 3.68 -3.46 30.21
N PHE A 208 2.49 -3.97 30.52
CA PHE A 208 2.27 -4.98 31.56
C PHE A 208 1.03 -5.83 31.29
N VAL A 209 1.03 -7.04 31.87
CA VAL A 209 -0.08 -7.98 31.83
C VAL A 209 -0.34 -8.46 33.26
N THR A 210 -1.58 -8.35 33.71
CA THR A 210 -2.06 -8.94 34.96
C THR A 210 -3.11 -10.01 34.67
N ARG A 211 -3.64 -10.66 35.71
CA ARG A 211 -4.73 -11.63 35.55
C ARG A 211 -6.02 -11.03 34.97
N THR A 212 -6.20 -9.71 35.08
CA THR A 212 -7.45 -9.03 34.73
C THR A 212 -7.28 -7.84 33.78
N GLN A 213 -6.04 -7.39 33.54
CA GLN A 213 -5.75 -6.20 32.75
C GLN A 213 -4.55 -6.43 31.84
N THR A 214 -4.59 -5.80 30.66
CA THR A 214 -3.49 -5.77 29.71
C THR A 214 -3.32 -4.32 29.25
N GLU A 215 -2.12 -3.77 29.42
CA GLU A 215 -1.77 -2.47 28.86
C GLU A 215 -0.83 -2.67 27.68
N TYR A 216 -1.27 -2.26 26.49
CA TYR A 216 -0.44 -2.28 25.29
C TYR A 216 0.48 -1.06 25.18
N VAL A 217 1.63 -1.24 24.56
CA VAL A 217 2.60 -0.16 24.27
C VAL A 217 1.93 0.90 23.40
N LYS A 218 2.21 2.18 23.67
CA LYS A 218 1.61 3.31 22.93
C LYS A 218 2.23 3.54 21.55
N ASP A 219 3.50 3.18 21.40
CA ASP A 219 4.18 3.26 20.11
C ASP A 219 3.57 2.26 19.12
N ILE A 220 2.94 2.77 18.06
CA ILE A 220 2.16 1.96 17.10
C ILE A 220 3.06 0.95 16.37
N GLU A 221 4.29 1.33 16.01
CA GLU A 221 5.20 0.43 15.28
C GLU A 221 5.56 -0.78 16.13
N THR A 222 5.86 -0.57 17.41
CA THR A 222 6.11 -1.65 18.38
C THR A 222 4.83 -2.45 18.67
N ARG A 223 3.70 -1.75 18.86
CA ARG A 223 2.41 -2.34 19.24
C ARG A 223 1.88 -3.30 18.18
N GLU A 224 2.02 -2.95 16.91
CA GLU A 224 1.46 -3.71 15.78
C GLU A 224 2.43 -4.77 15.22
N GLU A 225 3.63 -4.93 15.79
CA GLU A 225 4.64 -5.92 15.35
C GLU A 225 4.87 -6.99 16.42
N GLY A 226 3.79 -7.55 16.95
CA GLY A 226 3.84 -8.52 18.04
C GLY A 226 4.57 -9.82 17.72
N GLY A 227 5.23 -10.37 18.73
CA GLY A 227 6.03 -11.58 18.63
C GLY A 227 7.51 -11.31 18.34
N THR A 228 8.25 -12.39 18.04
CA THR A 228 9.68 -12.24 17.68
C THR A 228 9.77 -11.74 16.24
N PRO A 229 10.34 -10.55 15.99
CA PRO A 229 10.36 -9.98 14.65
C PRO A 229 11.31 -10.76 13.72
N ASN A 230 11.02 -10.76 12.42
CA ASN A 230 11.96 -11.19 11.39
C ASN A 230 13.07 -10.13 11.20
N ILE A 231 13.99 -10.05 12.16
CA ILE A 231 15.03 -9.01 12.22
C ILE A 231 15.86 -8.98 10.93
N LEU A 232 16.35 -10.13 10.47
CA LEU A 232 17.16 -10.20 9.24
C LEU A 232 16.37 -9.79 8.01
N GLY A 233 15.09 -10.16 7.94
CA GLY A 233 14.18 -9.70 6.89
C GLY A 233 13.97 -8.19 6.92
N SER A 234 13.74 -7.60 8.10
CA SER A 234 13.60 -6.14 8.25
C SER A 234 14.87 -5.39 7.83
N ILE A 235 16.05 -5.92 8.19
CA ILE A 235 17.33 -5.34 7.76
C ILE A 235 17.46 -5.40 6.23
N ARG A 236 17.14 -6.56 5.64
CA ARG A 236 17.10 -6.74 4.18
C ARG A 236 16.15 -5.75 3.51
N ALA A 237 14.98 -5.50 4.10
CA ALA A 237 14.03 -4.53 3.58
C ALA A 237 14.63 -3.12 3.49
N GLY A 238 15.31 -2.66 4.56
CA GLY A 238 16.02 -1.38 4.54
C GLY A 238 17.06 -1.31 3.41
N LEU A 239 17.93 -2.32 3.32
CA LEU A 239 18.98 -2.38 2.29
C LEU A 239 18.42 -2.37 0.87
N VAL A 240 17.29 -3.02 0.63
CA VAL A 240 16.61 -3.07 -0.67
C VAL A 240 16.09 -1.69 -1.07
N PHE A 241 15.48 -0.95 -0.13
CA PHE A 241 15.07 0.43 -0.39
C PHE A 241 16.28 1.34 -0.65
N HIS A 242 17.36 1.17 0.11
CA HIS A 242 18.59 1.92 -0.11
C HIS A 242 19.25 1.62 -1.46
N LEU A 243 19.27 0.36 -1.89
CA LEU A 243 19.77 -0.03 -3.19
C LEU A 243 18.99 0.68 -4.30
N LYS A 244 17.65 0.63 -4.24
CA LYS A 244 16.79 1.33 -5.20
C LYS A 244 17.04 2.84 -5.20
N GLU A 245 17.12 3.47 -4.02
CA GLU A 245 17.43 4.89 -3.86
C GLU A 245 18.77 5.26 -4.50
N SER A 246 19.80 4.41 -4.29
CA SER A 246 21.17 4.64 -4.78
C SER A 246 21.27 4.51 -6.30
N VAL A 247 20.49 3.61 -6.91
CA VAL A 247 20.36 3.52 -8.37
C VAL A 247 19.55 4.70 -8.93
N GLY A 248 18.54 5.15 -8.19
CA GLY A 248 17.67 6.27 -8.54
C GLY A 248 16.45 5.84 -9.36
N CYS A 249 15.25 6.24 -8.93
CA CYS A 249 14.00 5.88 -9.60
C CYS A 249 13.97 6.39 -11.05
N HIS A 250 14.48 7.59 -11.32
CA HIS A 250 14.54 8.13 -12.69
C HIS A 250 15.37 7.26 -13.64
N THR A 251 16.51 6.73 -13.16
CA THR A 251 17.36 5.82 -13.95
C THR A 251 16.67 4.48 -14.22
N ILE A 252 15.92 3.97 -13.24
CA ILE A 252 15.13 2.74 -13.39
C ILE A 252 14.00 2.96 -14.41
N GLU A 253 13.19 4.01 -14.22
CA GLU A 253 12.07 4.35 -15.11
C GLU A 253 12.55 4.55 -16.55
N THR A 254 13.62 5.32 -16.77
CA THR A 254 14.17 5.56 -18.12
C THR A 254 14.60 4.26 -18.81
N ARG A 255 15.17 3.31 -18.07
CA ARG A 255 15.59 2.01 -18.62
C ARG A 255 14.39 1.11 -18.91
N GLU A 256 13.41 1.08 -18.03
CA GLU A 256 12.17 0.34 -18.22
C GLU A 256 11.41 0.85 -19.45
N ASP A 257 11.23 2.16 -19.58
CA ASP A 257 10.55 2.77 -20.73
C ASP A 257 11.25 2.42 -22.05
N ALA A 258 12.60 2.45 -22.08
CA ALA A 258 13.37 2.04 -23.25
C ALA A 258 13.20 0.54 -23.59
N LEU A 259 12.99 -0.33 -22.61
CA LEU A 259 12.71 -1.76 -22.83
C LEU A 259 11.27 -2.00 -23.30
N VAL A 260 10.31 -1.29 -22.72
CA VAL A 260 8.89 -1.31 -23.13
C VAL A 260 8.74 -0.86 -24.58
N GLU A 261 9.40 0.23 -24.97
CA GLU A 261 9.37 0.71 -26.35
C GLU A 261 10.00 -0.29 -27.31
N LYS A 262 11.13 -0.91 -26.94
CA LYS A 262 11.73 -1.99 -27.75
C LYS A 262 10.78 -3.18 -27.92
N PHE A 263 10.07 -3.57 -26.85
CA PHE A 263 9.07 -4.64 -26.91
C PHE A 263 7.96 -4.29 -27.90
N PHE A 264 7.32 -3.12 -27.76
CA PHE A 264 6.25 -2.74 -28.67
C PHE A 264 6.73 -2.54 -30.11
N ALA A 265 7.89 -1.92 -30.33
CA ALA A 265 8.46 -1.78 -31.67
C ALA A 265 8.65 -3.13 -32.37
N ARG A 266 9.01 -4.18 -31.60
CA ARG A 266 9.21 -5.53 -32.12
C ARG A 266 7.90 -6.28 -32.38
N PHE A 267 6.93 -6.16 -31.48
CA PHE A 267 5.78 -7.07 -31.43
C PHE A 267 4.43 -6.47 -31.82
N ARG A 268 4.29 -5.14 -31.94
CA ARG A 268 3.00 -4.48 -32.21
C ARG A 268 2.35 -4.90 -33.55
N ASN A 269 3.15 -5.32 -34.53
CA ASN A 269 2.65 -5.79 -35.84
C ASN A 269 2.46 -7.32 -35.93
N HIS A 270 2.64 -8.04 -34.82
CA HIS A 270 2.51 -9.50 -34.82
C HIS A 270 1.04 -9.90 -34.69
N LEU A 271 0.42 -10.39 -35.78
CA LEU A 271 -1.03 -10.64 -35.88
C LEU A 271 -1.58 -11.67 -34.87
N THR A 272 -0.72 -12.53 -34.30
CA THR A 272 -1.12 -13.55 -33.33
C THR A 272 -0.85 -13.17 -31.88
N LEU A 273 -0.25 -12.01 -31.61
CA LEU A 273 0.10 -11.58 -30.26
C LEU A 273 -0.88 -10.51 -29.79
N PHE A 274 -1.58 -10.80 -28.69
CA PHE A 274 -2.52 -9.89 -28.07
C PHE A 274 -1.92 -9.35 -26.77
N VAL A 275 -1.63 -8.05 -26.73
CA VAL A 275 -1.20 -7.37 -25.50
C VAL A 275 -2.42 -6.88 -24.74
N LEU A 276 -2.49 -7.16 -23.45
CA LEU A 276 -3.61 -6.73 -22.62
C LEU A 276 -3.49 -5.25 -22.22
N GLY A 277 -4.62 -4.54 -22.32
CA GLY A 277 -4.74 -3.13 -22.03
C GLY A 277 -4.24 -2.19 -23.14
N PRO A 278 -4.56 -0.88 -23.06
CA PRO A 278 -4.06 0.13 -24.00
C PRO A 278 -2.53 0.14 -24.12
N SER A 279 -2.04 0.38 -25.33
CA SER A 279 -0.61 0.45 -25.69
C SER A 279 -0.05 1.88 -25.72
N THR A 280 -0.91 2.89 -25.53
CA THR A 280 -0.56 4.32 -25.64
C THR A 280 -0.55 5.04 -24.29
N VAL A 281 -0.58 4.29 -23.18
CA VAL A 281 -0.60 4.83 -21.81
C VAL A 281 0.66 4.44 -21.06
N ALA A 282 1.04 5.25 -20.08
CA ALA A 282 2.20 4.97 -19.23
C ALA A 282 2.02 3.61 -18.52
N ARG A 283 3.03 2.74 -18.67
CA ARG A 283 3.03 1.40 -18.07
C ARG A 283 4.42 0.97 -17.65
N LEU A 284 4.44 0.04 -16.70
CA LEU A 284 5.61 -0.77 -16.38
C LEU A 284 5.80 -1.85 -17.44
N GLY A 285 6.98 -2.48 -17.46
CA GLY A 285 7.31 -3.64 -18.31
C GLY A 285 6.57 -4.93 -17.95
N ILE A 286 5.25 -4.87 -17.80
CA ILE A 286 4.35 -5.99 -17.51
C ILE A 286 3.36 -6.08 -18.68
N PHE A 287 3.27 -7.24 -19.32
CA PHE A 287 2.53 -7.46 -20.57
C PHE A 287 1.75 -8.77 -20.55
#